data_AF-A0A2A6JUP9-F1
#
_entry.id   AF-A0A2A6JUP9-F1
#
_cell.length_a   1.000
_cell.length_b   1.000
_cell.length_c   1.000
_cell.angle_alpha   90.00
_cell.angle_beta   90.00
_cell.angle_gamma   90.00
#
_symmetry.space_group_name_H-M   'P 1'
#
loop_
_entity.id
_entity.type
_entity.pdbx_description
1 polymer ?
#
loop_
_entity_poly.entity_id
_entity_poly.type
_entity_poly.pdbx_seq_one_letter_code
_entity_poly.pdbx_strand_id
1 'polypeptide(L)'
;MSEELWCQKADREAAEKVAALLQKPMPSRDDMRDIEEFDPWDIFPIYGSYDSAFDEMAIEVLEELKAHSKKRDDLAAEMFREMLCKMNLCDYGTSPRVCFPTSNFEPLLPAFIEKWKAYSKMQWGD
;
A
#
# COMPACT_ATOMS: atom_id res chain seq x y z
N MET A 1 -33.34 5.82 -3.46
CA MET A 1 -31.91 5.52 -3.62
C MET A 1 -31.19 6.29 -2.53
N SER A 2 -30.60 5.64 -1.52
CA SER A 2 -29.80 6.38 -0.54
C SER A 2 -28.49 6.80 -1.20
N GLU A 3 -28.09 8.05 -1.03
CA GLU A 3 -26.79 8.54 -1.47
C GLU A 3 -25.68 7.82 -0.70
N GLU A 4 -24.59 7.50 -1.39
CA GLU A 4 -23.38 6.89 -0.82
C GLU A 4 -22.78 7.86 0.22
N LEU A 5 -22.41 7.35 1.40
CA LEU A 5 -21.73 8.17 2.41
C LEU A 5 -20.32 8.53 1.94
N TRP A 6 -19.82 9.70 2.32
CA TRP A 6 -18.48 10.17 1.93
C TRP A 6 -17.36 9.16 2.26
N CYS A 7 -17.40 8.52 3.45
CA CYS A 7 -16.39 7.55 3.85
C CYS A 7 -16.41 6.28 2.98
N GLN A 8 -17.59 5.82 2.56
CA GLN A 8 -17.75 4.68 1.65
C GLN A 8 -17.16 5.00 0.28
N LYS A 9 -17.44 6.22 -0.21
CA LYS A 9 -16.87 6.71 -1.46
C LYS A 9 -15.33 6.81 -1.40
N ALA A 10 -14.79 7.36 -0.31
CA ALA A 10 -13.34 7.51 -0.12
C ALA A 10 -12.61 6.16 -0.05
N ASP A 11 -13.16 5.19 0.69
CA ASP A 11 -12.65 3.81 0.76
C ASP A 11 -12.64 3.15 -0.64
N ARG A 12 -13.77 3.23 -1.36
CA ARG A 12 -13.88 2.69 -2.72
C ARG A 12 -12.87 3.32 -3.68
N GLU A 13 -12.77 4.65 -3.71
CA GLU A 13 -11.82 5.36 -4.60
C GLU A 13 -10.35 5.04 -4.26
N ALA A 14 -10.03 4.82 -2.99
CA ALA A 14 -8.69 4.41 -2.57
C ALA A 14 -8.36 2.98 -3.04
N ALA A 15 -9.29 2.04 -2.87
CA ALA A 15 -9.14 0.68 -3.36
C ALA A 15 -9.06 0.62 -4.90
N GLU A 16 -9.84 1.44 -5.61
CA GLU A 16 -9.77 1.56 -7.08
C GLU A 16 -8.38 2.00 -7.55
N LYS A 17 -7.71 2.90 -6.84
CA LYS A 17 -6.32 3.30 -7.14
C LYS A 17 -5.35 2.15 -6.97
N VAL A 18 -5.46 1.39 -5.88
CA VAL A 18 -4.63 0.18 -5.66
C VAL A 18 -4.92 -0.86 -6.73
N ALA A 19 -6.18 -1.09 -7.08
CA ALA A 19 -6.56 -2.03 -8.12
C ALA A 19 -5.99 -1.63 -9.49
N ALA A 20 -6.05 -0.34 -9.85
CA ALA A 20 -5.44 0.19 -11.07
C ALA A 20 -3.92 0.03 -11.06
N LEU A 21 -3.27 0.33 -9.92
CA LEU A 21 -1.84 0.12 -9.76
C LEU A 21 -1.46 -1.37 -9.93
N LEU A 22 -2.25 -2.27 -9.36
CA LEU A 22 -2.08 -3.72 -9.52
C LEU A 22 -2.19 -4.21 -10.97
N GLN A 23 -2.81 -3.44 -11.88
CA GLN A 23 -2.83 -3.78 -13.31
C GLN A 23 -1.59 -3.30 -14.08
N LYS A 24 -0.80 -2.35 -13.54
CA LYS A 24 0.43 -1.88 -14.21
C LYS A 24 1.44 -3.02 -14.39
N PRO A 25 2.19 -3.12 -15.49
CA PRO A 25 3.23 -4.14 -15.63
C PRO A 25 4.35 -3.95 -14.60
N MET A 26 5.06 -5.01 -14.25
CA MET A 26 6.28 -4.89 -13.47
C MET A 26 7.34 -4.09 -14.25
N PRO A 27 8.20 -3.32 -13.56
CA PRO A 27 9.26 -2.59 -14.23
C PRO A 27 10.20 -3.52 -14.98
N SER A 28 10.57 -3.12 -16.19
CA SER A 28 11.50 -3.87 -17.03
C SER A 28 12.81 -3.12 -17.19
N ARG A 29 13.93 -3.83 -17.29
CA ARG A 29 15.25 -3.23 -17.55
C ARG A 29 15.41 -2.75 -19.00
N ASP A 30 14.37 -2.84 -19.82
CA ASP A 30 14.39 -2.39 -21.21
C ASP A 30 13.87 -0.94 -21.27
N ASP A 31 14.81 -0.01 -21.41
CA ASP A 31 14.60 1.45 -21.39
C ASP A 31 13.72 2.03 -22.52
N MET A 32 13.03 1.19 -23.30
CA MET A 32 12.30 1.57 -24.52
C MET A 32 10.77 1.46 -24.42
N ARG A 33 10.17 1.75 -23.26
CA ARG A 33 8.70 1.72 -23.12
C ARG A 33 8.16 2.97 -22.44
N ASP A 34 7.30 3.71 -23.15
CA ASP A 34 6.40 4.76 -22.61
C ASP A 34 5.23 4.14 -21.81
N ILE A 35 5.49 3.06 -21.05
CA ILE A 35 4.45 2.38 -20.28
C ILE A 35 4.61 2.79 -18.82
N GLU A 36 3.53 3.23 -18.18
CA GLU A 36 3.52 3.39 -16.73
C GLU A 36 3.69 2.02 -16.06
N GLU A 37 4.85 1.83 -15.45
CA GLU A 37 5.20 0.60 -14.74
C GLU A 37 4.67 0.64 -13.29
N PHE A 38 4.63 -0.53 -12.67
CA PHE A 38 4.24 -0.68 -11.28
C PHE A 38 5.32 -0.08 -10.37
N ASP A 39 4.99 0.99 -9.67
CA ASP A 39 5.69 1.47 -8.49
C ASP A 39 4.69 1.48 -7.31
N PRO A 40 4.91 0.69 -6.24
CA PRO A 40 4.00 0.66 -5.10
C PRO A 40 3.89 2.01 -4.39
N TRP A 41 4.88 2.88 -4.52
CA TRP A 41 4.91 4.20 -3.89
C TRP A 41 4.08 5.25 -4.63
N ASP A 42 3.65 4.99 -5.88
CA ASP A 42 2.75 5.86 -6.67
C ASP A 42 1.43 6.17 -5.96
N ILE A 43 1.00 5.32 -5.02
CA ILE A 43 -0.23 5.57 -4.26
C ILE A 43 -0.08 6.70 -3.24
N PHE A 44 1.15 7.07 -2.88
CA PHE A 44 1.42 8.11 -1.90
C PHE A 44 1.92 9.38 -2.60
N PRO A 45 1.49 10.59 -2.18
CA PRO A 45 1.97 11.84 -2.74
C PRO A 45 3.35 12.22 -2.16
N ILE A 46 4.32 11.32 -2.26
CA ILE A 46 5.69 11.53 -1.76
C ILE A 46 6.62 11.90 -2.91
N TYR A 47 7.55 12.82 -2.63
CA TYR A 47 8.59 13.23 -3.57
C TYR A 47 9.95 12.83 -3.02
N GLY A 48 10.77 12.18 -3.84
CA GLY A 48 12.14 11.81 -3.48
C GLY A 48 12.51 10.42 -3.97
N SER A 49 13.70 9.98 -3.56
CA SER A 49 14.15 8.59 -3.70
C SER A 49 14.01 7.88 -2.36
N TYR A 50 13.71 6.59 -2.41
CA TYR A 50 13.72 5.68 -1.27
C TYR A 50 14.71 4.55 -1.56
N ASP A 51 15.03 3.75 -0.54
CA ASP A 51 15.93 2.61 -0.62
C ASP A 51 15.20 1.30 -0.29
N SER A 52 15.93 0.18 -0.34
CA SER A 52 15.38 -1.14 -0.05
C SER A 52 14.80 -1.28 1.37
N ALA A 53 15.33 -0.55 2.35
CA ALA A 53 14.87 -0.65 3.74
C ALA A 53 13.45 -0.08 3.92
N PHE A 54 13.06 0.90 3.10
CA PHE A 54 11.67 1.38 3.07
C PHE A 54 10.71 0.31 2.55
N ASP A 55 11.07 -0.41 1.49
CA ASP A 55 10.27 -1.51 0.96
C ASP A 55 10.13 -2.65 1.97
N GLU A 56 11.23 -3.06 2.60
CA GLU A 56 11.24 -4.11 3.62
C GLU A 56 10.27 -3.77 4.77
N MET A 57 10.38 -2.55 5.31
CA MET A 57 9.51 -2.07 6.37
C MET A 57 8.03 -2.00 5.92
N ALA A 58 7.77 -1.46 4.73
CA ALA A 58 6.41 -1.36 4.20
C ALA A 58 5.76 -2.74 4.02
N ILE A 59 6.50 -3.70 3.45
CA ILE A 59 6.05 -5.08 3.25
C ILE A 59 5.74 -5.75 4.59
N GLU A 60 6.61 -5.62 5.60
CA GLU A 60 6.37 -6.18 6.93
C GLU A 60 5.10 -5.63 7.58
N VAL A 61 4.87 -4.31 7.48
CA VAL A 61 3.65 -3.68 8.01
C VAL A 61 2.40 -4.17 7.27
N LEU A 62 2.47 -4.34 5.95
CA LEU A 62 1.33 -4.88 5.18
C LEU A 62 1.04 -6.34 5.53
N GLU A 63 2.06 -7.16 5.76
CA GLU A 63 1.89 -8.54 6.24
C GLU A 63 1.26 -8.60 7.63
N GLU A 64 1.65 -7.68 8.51
CA GLU A 64 1.03 -7.51 9.82
C GLU A 64 -0.46 -7.16 9.72
N LEU A 65 -0.81 -6.22 8.84
CA LEU A 65 -2.21 -5.85 8.55
C LEU A 65 -3.01 -7.05 8.04
N LYS A 66 -2.46 -7.82 7.08
CA LYS A 66 -3.07 -9.04 6.56
C LYS A 66 -3.28 -10.11 7.64
N ALA A 67 -2.36 -10.19 8.61
CA ALA A 67 -2.44 -11.12 9.72
C ALA A 67 -3.29 -10.60 10.89
N HIS A 68 -3.82 -9.38 10.82
CA HIS A 68 -4.46 -8.66 11.93
C HIS A 68 -3.62 -8.67 13.21
N SER A 69 -2.32 -8.49 13.06
CA SER A 69 -1.37 -8.47 14.17
C SER A 69 -0.54 -7.19 14.13
N LYS A 70 -0.14 -6.67 15.28
CA LYS A 70 0.85 -5.58 15.37
C LYS A 70 2.08 -6.11 16.08
N LYS A 71 3.22 -6.17 15.38
CA LYS A 71 4.51 -6.61 15.93
C LYS A 71 5.51 -5.46 15.98
N ARG A 72 5.54 -4.62 14.94
CA ARG A 72 6.37 -3.42 14.89
C ARG A 72 5.69 -2.19 15.49
N ASP A 73 6.40 -1.51 16.37
CA ASP A 73 5.98 -0.29 17.07
C ASP A 73 6.98 0.87 16.93
N ASP A 74 7.98 0.73 16.05
CA ASP A 74 8.93 1.79 15.73
C ASP A 74 8.27 2.93 14.93
N LEU A 75 8.91 4.10 14.94
CA LEU A 75 8.38 5.31 14.32
C LEU A 75 8.12 5.13 12.80
N ALA A 76 8.97 4.40 12.09
CA ALA A 76 8.82 4.23 10.65
C ALA A 76 7.57 3.39 10.34
N ALA A 77 7.37 2.30 11.07
CA ALA A 77 6.17 1.47 10.93
C ALA A 77 4.88 2.23 11.28
N GLU A 78 4.88 3.05 12.33
CA GLU A 78 3.72 3.88 12.68
C GLU A 78 3.46 4.97 11.63
N MET A 79 4.50 5.64 11.12
CA MET A 79 4.35 6.64 10.06
C MET A 79 3.78 6.02 8.77
N PHE A 80 4.22 4.82 8.40
CA PHE A 80 3.68 4.14 7.23
C PHE A 80 2.20 3.74 7.42
N ARG A 81 1.81 3.28 8.61
CA ARG A 81 0.38 3.06 8.95
C ARG A 81 -0.44 4.34 8.85
N GLU A 82 0.09 5.47 9.32
CA GLU A 82 -0.56 6.77 9.17
C GLU A 82 -0.69 7.20 7.71
N MET A 83 0.31 6.89 6.86
CA MET A 83 0.21 7.10 5.42
C MET A 83 -0.92 6.28 4.80
N LEU A 84 -1.05 4.99 5.16
CA LEU A 84 -2.16 4.15 4.70
C LEU A 84 -3.52 4.71 5.13
N CYS A 85 -3.64 5.16 6.39
CA CYS A 85 -4.84 5.83 6.89
C CYS A 85 -5.14 7.13 6.12
N LYS A 86 -4.12 7.94 5.86
CA LYS A 86 -4.25 9.19 5.11
C LYS A 86 -4.73 8.97 3.68
N MET A 87 -4.41 7.81 3.11
CA MET A 87 -4.87 7.40 1.78
C MET A 87 -6.24 6.71 1.79
N ASN A 88 -6.92 6.59 2.94
CA ASN A 88 -8.17 5.84 3.13
C ASN A 88 -8.04 4.35 2.76
N LEU A 89 -6.83 3.78 2.86
CA LEU A 89 -6.60 2.34 2.71
C LEU A 89 -6.77 1.60 4.03
N CYS A 90 -6.66 2.33 5.14
CA CYS A 90 -6.87 1.79 6.46
C CYS A 90 -7.66 2.76 7.34
N ASP A 91 -8.31 2.22 8.36
CA ASP A 91 -8.92 2.98 9.44
C ASP A 91 -8.09 2.83 10.71
N TYR A 92 -7.82 3.96 11.37
CA TYR A 92 -7.16 3.94 12.66
C TYR A 92 -8.19 3.64 13.76
N GLY A 93 -8.10 2.46 14.35
CA GLY A 93 -8.93 2.07 15.48
C GLY A 93 -8.64 2.92 16.70
N THR A 94 -9.69 3.32 17.43
CA THR A 94 -9.53 4.00 18.72
C THR A 94 -9.24 3.02 19.85
N SER A 95 -9.66 1.74 19.71
CA SER A 95 -9.35 0.63 20.62
C SER A 95 -9.60 -0.74 19.95
N PRO A 96 -8.58 -1.60 19.75
CA PRO A 96 -7.16 -1.34 19.98
C PRO A 96 -6.65 -0.19 19.09
N ARG A 97 -5.64 0.56 19.56
CA ARG A 97 -5.01 1.65 18.79
C ARG A 97 -4.10 1.09 17.72
N VAL A 98 -4.71 0.51 16.70
CA VAL A 98 -4.04 -0.10 15.57
C VAL A 98 -4.78 0.24 14.28
N CYS A 99 -4.03 0.18 13.19
CA CYS A 99 -4.47 0.41 11.84
C CYS A 99 -5.11 -0.89 11.30
N PHE A 100 -6.28 -0.80 10.67
CA PHE A 100 -6.99 -1.92 10.06
C PHE A 100 -7.25 -1.64 8.58
N PRO A 101 -7.07 -2.61 7.67
CA PRO A 101 -7.41 -2.39 6.27
C PRO A 101 -8.91 -2.12 6.13
N THR A 102 -9.28 -1.20 5.24
CA THR A 102 -10.68 -0.93 4.93
C THR A 102 -11.29 -2.09 4.14
N SER A 103 -12.63 -2.16 4.13
CA SER A 103 -13.34 -3.28 3.52
C SER A 103 -13.10 -3.45 2.01
N ASN A 104 -12.81 -2.37 1.28
CA ASN A 104 -12.47 -2.46 -0.14
C ASN A 104 -10.97 -2.72 -0.39
N PHE A 105 -10.08 -2.33 0.53
CA PHE A 105 -8.64 -2.58 0.38
C PHE A 105 -8.22 -3.98 0.86
N GLU A 106 -8.83 -4.48 1.93
CA GLU A 106 -8.49 -5.79 2.53
C GLU A 106 -8.44 -6.95 1.51
N PRO A 107 -9.38 -7.09 0.56
CA PRO A 107 -9.31 -8.14 -0.45
C PRO A 107 -8.14 -8.00 -1.44
N LEU A 108 -7.65 -6.78 -1.67
CA LEU A 108 -6.53 -6.49 -2.57
C LEU A 108 -5.17 -6.70 -1.89
N LEU A 109 -5.14 -6.67 -0.55
CA LEU A 109 -3.95 -6.70 0.27
C LEU A 109 -3.00 -7.87 -0.06
N PRO A 110 -3.47 -9.13 -0.23
CA PRO A 110 -2.57 -10.24 -0.58
C PRO A 110 -1.86 -10.04 -1.93
N ALA A 111 -2.58 -9.58 -2.95
CA ALA A 111 -2.01 -9.34 -4.27
C ALA A 111 -1.04 -8.15 -4.26
N PHE A 112 -1.37 -7.11 -3.50
CA PHE A 112 -0.53 -5.93 -3.33
C PHE A 112 0.80 -6.27 -2.65
N ILE A 113 0.77 -7.06 -1.57
CA ILE A 113 1.99 -7.53 -0.89
C ILE A 113 2.88 -8.35 -1.83
N GLU A 114 2.32 -9.35 -2.52
CA GLU A 114 3.10 -10.22 -3.40
C GLU A 114 3.75 -9.43 -4.55
N LYS A 115 3.02 -8.46 -5.11
CA LYS A 115 3.55 -7.63 -6.19
C LYS A 115 4.61 -6.63 -5.70
N TRP A 116 4.43 -6.04 -4.51
CA TRP A 116 5.44 -5.18 -3.89
C TRP A 116 6.73 -5.96 -3.58
N LYS A 117 6.63 -7.19 -3.05
CA LYS A 117 7.81 -8.08 -2.86
C LYS A 117 8.54 -8.33 -4.18
N ALA A 118 7.80 -8.60 -5.26
CA ALA A 118 8.38 -8.79 -6.58
C ALA A 118 9.07 -7.52 -7.09
N TYR A 119 8.46 -6.35 -6.86
CA TYR A 119 9.03 -5.05 -7.19
C TYR A 119 10.34 -4.80 -6.46
N SER A 120 10.32 -4.92 -5.13
CA SER A 120 11.47 -4.68 -4.27
C SER A 120 12.66 -5.56 -4.70
N LYS A 121 12.40 -6.84 -4.97
CA LYS A 121 13.42 -7.77 -5.47
C LYS A 121 14.01 -7.36 -6.83
N MET A 122 13.22 -6.81 -7.76
CA MET A 122 13.72 -6.38 -9.06
C MET A 122 14.53 -5.10 -8.98
N GLN A 123 14.05 -4.14 -8.19
CA GLN A 123 14.62 -2.81 -8.07
C GLN A 123 15.93 -2.80 -7.29
N TRP A 124 15.97 -3.54 -6.18
CA TRP A 124 17.10 -3.50 -5.24
C TRP A 124 17.97 -4.74 -5.28
N GLY A 125 17.58 -5.75 -6.07
CA GLY A 125 18.12 -7.10 -6.05
C GLY A 125 19.63 -7.16 -5.87
N ASP A 126 20.04 -7.41 -4.63
CA ASP A 126 21.22 -8.18 -4.26
C ASP A 126 21.02 -9.66 -4.66
#